data_AF-A0AAQ2J888-F1
#
_entry.id   AF-A0AAQ2J888-F1
#
_cell.length_a   1.000
_cell.length_b   1.000
_cell.length_c   1.000
_cell.angle_alpha   90.00
_cell.angle_beta   90.00
_cell.angle_gamma   90.00
#
_symmetry.space_group_name_H-M   'P 1'
#
loop_
_entity.id
_entity.type
_entity.pdbx_description
1 polymer ?
#
loop_
_entity_poly.entity_id
_entity_poly.type
_entity_poly.pdbx_seq_one_letter_code
_entity_poly.pdbx_strand_id
1 'polypeptide(L)' 'MFGLFNRDPQKKLQQAYERKLQAAMEASRNGDMRANATLTEEAEALLAEINRLKAQKG' A
#
# COMPACT_ATOMS: atom_id res chain seq x y z
N MET A 1 -3.90 13.53 22.89
CA MET A 1 -4.73 12.42 22.39
C MET A 1 -3.82 11.25 22.02
N PHE A 2 -3.45 10.45 23.03
CA PHE A 2 -2.50 9.34 22.94
C PHE A 2 -3.27 8.02 22.78
N GLY A 3 -3.52 7.58 21.54
CA GLY A 3 -4.34 6.37 21.33
C GLY A 3 -4.06 5.57 20.06
N LEU A 4 -2.92 5.72 19.38
CA LEU A 4 -2.69 5.06 18.08
C LEU A 4 -1.36 4.27 18.00
N PHE A 5 -0.92 3.67 19.13
CA PHE A 5 0.17 2.69 19.12
C PHE A 5 -0.30 1.23 19.08
N ASN A 6 -1.56 0.99 18.68
CA ASN A 6 -1.93 -0.32 18.14
C ASN A 6 -1.20 -0.46 16.79
N ARG A 7 0.02 -0.97 16.87
CA ARG A 7 0.96 -1.23 15.79
C ARG A 7 0.44 -2.43 14.99
N ASP A 8 -0.79 -2.35 14.50
CA ASP A 8 -1.36 -3.35 13.63
C ASP A 8 -0.51 -3.39 12.36
N PRO A 9 0.23 -4.48 12.10
CA PRO A 9 1.07 -4.59 10.90
C PRO A 9 0.22 -4.39 9.64
N GLN A 10 -1.05 -4.80 9.70
CA GLN A 10 -2.04 -4.54 8.67
C GLN A 10 -2.27 -3.05 8.40
N LYS A 11 -2.43 -2.20 9.43
CA LYS A 11 -2.61 -0.74 9.25
C LYS A 11 -1.38 -0.11 8.61
N LYS A 12 -0.18 -0.56 8.98
CA LYS A 12 1.08 -0.07 8.37
C LYS A 12 1.16 -0.42 6.90
N LEU A 13 0.85 -1.67 6.55
CA LEU A 13 0.84 -2.10 5.15
C LEU A 13 -0.24 -1.38 4.35
N GLN A 14 -1.40 -1.12 4.95
CA GLN A 14 -2.49 -0.39 4.31
C GLN A 14 -2.09 1.07 4.01
N GLN A 15 -1.44 1.74 4.96
CA GLN A 15 -0.87 3.09 4.72
C GLN A 15 0.24 3.07 3.65
N ALA A 16 1.08 2.03 3.62
CA ALA A 16 2.09 1.89 2.58
C ALA A 16 1.45 1.68 1.20
N TYR A 17 0.40 0.85 1.11
CA TYR A 17 -0.37 0.62 -0.10
C TYR A 17 -0.97 1.92 -0.65
N GLU A 18 -1.64 2.68 0.21
CA GLU A 18 -2.23 3.98 -0.17
C GLU A 18 -1.18 4.96 -0.71
N ARG A 19 -0.01 5.02 -0.07
CA ARG A 19 1.11 5.88 -0.55
C ARG A 19 1.61 5.44 -1.92
N LYS A 20 1.75 4.14 -2.17
CA LYS A 20 2.19 3.61 -3.47
C LYS A 20 1.15 3.88 -4.56
N LEU A 21 -0.14 3.69 -4.24
CA LEU A 21 -1.23 4.01 -5.15
C LEU A 21 -1.25 5.50 -5.51
N GLN A 22 -1.04 6.37 -4.52
CA GLN A 22 -1.00 7.82 -4.73
C GLN A 22 0.19 8.23 -5.61
N ALA A 23 1.37 7.66 -5.35
CA ALA A 23 2.54 7.87 -6.19
C ALA A 23 2.33 7.33 -7.62
N ALA A 24 1.66 6.19 -7.78
CA ALA A 24 1.31 5.62 -9.09
C ALA A 24 0.37 6.55 -9.87
N MET A 25 -0.63 7.12 -9.20
CA MET A 25 -1.52 8.12 -9.80
C MET A 25 -0.77 9.38 -10.22
N GLU A 26 0.15 9.88 -9.40
CA GLU A 26 0.99 11.03 -9.74
C GLU A 26 1.91 10.72 -10.93
N ALA A 27 2.53 9.54 -10.95
CA ALA A 27 3.36 9.07 -12.06
C ALA A 27 2.54 8.96 -13.36
N SER A 28 1.35 8.37 -13.29
CA SER A 28 0.41 8.29 -14.42
C SER A 28 0.03 9.68 -14.93
N ARG A 29 -0.25 10.63 -14.02
CA ARG A 29 -0.61 12.01 -14.38
C ARG A 29 0.55 12.77 -15.02
N ASN A 30 1.77 12.48 -14.60
CA ASN A 30 2.99 13.06 -15.15
C ASN A 30 3.45 12.36 -16.45
N GLY A 31 2.78 11.28 -16.86
CA GLY A 31 3.11 10.51 -18.07
C GLY A 31 4.26 9.52 -17.88
N ASP A 32 4.69 9.25 -16.65
CA ASP A 32 5.74 8.28 -16.35
C ASP A 32 5.15 6.87 -16.24
N MET A 33 5.02 6.21 -17.40
CA MET A 33 4.46 4.86 -17.49
C MET A 33 5.31 3.80 -16.77
N ARG A 34 6.64 3.96 -16.74
CA ARG A 34 7.53 3.02 -16.04
C ARG A 34 7.33 3.12 -14.54
N ALA A 35 7.39 4.35 -14.00
CA ALA A 35 7.16 4.55 -12.58
C ALA A 35 5.76 4.11 -12.17
N ASN A 36 4.73 4.40 -12.98
CA ASN A 36 3.37 3.93 -12.72
C ASN A 36 3.28 2.40 -12.66
N ALA A 37 3.88 1.69 -13.62
CA ALA A 37 3.90 0.23 -13.64
C ALA A 37 4.58 -0.35 -12.39
N THR A 38 5.76 0.14 -12.05
CA THR A 38 6.50 -0.31 -10.86
C THR A 38 5.75 -0.01 -9.56
N LEU A 39 5.20 1.19 -9.42
CA LEU A 39 4.46 1.61 -8.22
C LEU A 39 3.15 0.82 -8.05
N THR A 40 2.48 0.49 -9.16
CA THR A 40 1.28 -0.35 -9.15
C THR A 40 1.61 -1.77 -8.73
N GLU A 41 2.68 -2.36 -9.26
CA GLU A 41 3.15 -3.71 -8.88
C GLU A 41 3.52 -3.79 -7.40
N GLU A 42 4.22 -2.78 -6.88
CA GLU A 42 4.53 -2.67 -5.45
C GLU A 42 3.27 -2.52 -4.59
N ALA A 43 2.27 -1.78 -5.06
CA ALA A 43 0.98 -1.66 -4.38
C ALA A 43 0.26 -3.01 -4.33
N GLU A 44 0.22 -3.75 -5.44
CA GLU A 44 -0.39 -5.09 -5.49
C GLU A 44 0.31 -6.07 -4.55
N ALA A 45 1.64 -6.04 -4.47
CA ALA A 45 2.40 -6.86 -3.52
C ALA A 45 2.03 -6.55 -2.06
N LEU A 46 1.86 -5.27 -1.72
CA LEU A 46 1.40 -4.85 -0.40
C LEU A 46 -0.03 -5.33 -0.11
N LEU A 47 -0.93 -5.26 -1.09
CA LEU A 47 -2.31 -5.74 -0.96
C LEU A 47 -2.37 -7.25 -0.73
N ALA A 48 -1.54 -8.02 -1.45
CA ALA A 48 -1.41 -9.46 -1.23
C ALA A 48 -0.97 -9.78 0.19
N GLU A 49 -0.01 -9.03 0.74
CA GLU A 49 0.46 -9.21 2.11
C GLU A 49 -0.61 -8.82 3.16
N ILE A 50 -1.35 -7.75 2.92
CA ILE A 50 -2.52 -7.36 3.75
C ILE A 50 -3.54 -8.49 3.78
N ASN A 51 -3.85 -9.08 2.61
CA ASN A 51 -4.83 -10.16 2.50
C ASN A 51 -4.35 -11.43 3.22
N ARG A 52 -3.06 -11.77 3.11
CA ARG A 52 -2.46 -12.87 3.87
C ARG A 52 -2.57 -12.68 5.37
N LEU A 53 -2.26 -11.47 5.87
CA LEU A 53 -2.38 -11.16 7.30
C LEU A 53 -3.83 -11.18 7.79
N LYS A 54 -4.79 -10.74 6.96
CA LYS A 54 -6.22 -10.86 7.26
C LYS A 54 -6.65 -12.33 7.33
N ALA A 55 -6.20 -13.15 6.38
CA ALA A 55 -6.52 -14.58 6.35
C ALA A 55 -5.92 -15.35 7.54
N GLN A 56 -4.75 -14.96 8.04
CA GLN A 56 -4.13 -15.56 9.23
C GLN A 56 -4.79 -15.15 10.56
N LYS A 57 -5.57 -14.06 10.57
CA LYS A 57 -6.27 -13.55 11.76
C LYS A 57 -7.70 -14.08 11.90
N GLY A 58 -8.23 -14.81 10.91
CA GLY A 58 -9.54 -15.45 10.94
C GLY A 58 -9.44 -16.93 11.26
#